data_AF-A0A7W1YF28-F1
#
_entry.id   AF-A0A7W1YF28-F1
#
_cell.length_a   1.000
_cell.length_b   1.000
_cell.length_c   1.000
_cell.angle_alpha   90.00
_cell.angle_beta   90.00
_cell.angle_gamma   90.00
#
_symmetry.space_group_name_H-M   'P 1'
#
loop_
_entity.id
_entity.type
_entity.pdbx_description
1 polymer ?
#
loop_
_entity_poly.entity_id
_entity_poly.type
_entity_poly.pdbx_seq_one_letter_code
_entity_poly.pdbx_strand_id
1 'polypeptide(L)'
;MIWQIVVIAIGVVLFVLGLLYSKDWHNGWLDGGWPSFDGWDSFFFSIIAGAVALMLMILPWYVMKSLLITGGLALVYCAIWVFSF
;
A
#
# COMPACT_ATOMS: atom_id res chain seq x y z
N MET A 1 -12.11 20.28 6.60
CA MET A 1 -12.56 20.40 5.19
C MET A 1 -11.45 20.90 4.27
N ILE A 2 -10.79 22.04 4.53
CA ILE A 2 -9.71 22.56 3.65
C ILE A 2 -8.58 21.54 3.41
N TRP A 3 -8.15 20.84 4.46
CA TRP A 3 -7.10 19.81 4.37
C TRP A 3 -7.49 18.59 3.53
N GLN A 4 -8.77 18.22 3.49
CA GLN A 4 -9.25 17.12 2.66
C GLN A 4 -9.20 17.51 1.17
N ILE A 5 -9.55 18.75 0.85
CA ILE A 5 -9.48 19.30 -0.52
C ILE A 5 -8.03 19.34 -1.01
N VAL A 6 -7.10 19.76 -0.14
CA VAL A 6 -5.66 19.77 -0.46
C VAL A 6 -5.13 18.36 -0.75
N VAL A 7 -5.50 17.37 0.06
CA VAL A 7 -5.09 15.98 -0.15
C VAL A 7 -5.65 15.40 -1.45
N ILE A 8 -6.92 15.70 -1.77
CA ILE A 8 -7.54 15.28 -3.04
C ILE A 8 -6.84 15.95 -4.22
N ALA A 9 -6.54 17.24 -4.15
CA ALA A 9 -5.83 17.96 -5.21
C ALA A 9 -4.42 17.39 -5.46
N ILE A 10 -3.66 17.09 -4.39
CA ILE A 10 -2.35 16.43 -4.50
C ILE A 10 -2.50 15.04 -5.15
N GLY A 11 -3.50 14.26 -4.74
CA GLY A 11 -3.79 12.95 -5.33
C GLY A 11 -4.10 13.03 -6.82
N VAL A 12 -4.90 14.00 -7.26
CA VAL A 12 -5.24 14.20 -8.68
C VAL A 12 -3.99 14.61 -9.48
N VAL A 13 -3.16 15.51 -8.95
CA VAL A 13 -1.91 15.91 -9.62
C VAL A 13 -0.96 14.73 -9.76
N LEU A 14 -0.77 13.93 -8.71
CA LEU A 14 0.05 12.72 -8.75
C LEU A 14 -0.51 11.68 -9.74
N PHE A 15 -1.83 11.55 -9.83
CA PHE A 15 -2.49 10.64 -10.78
C PHE A 15 -2.28 11.07 -12.23
N VAL A 16 -2.45 12.36 -12.55
CA VAL A 16 -2.21 12.89 -13.90
C VAL A 16 -0.73 12.77 -14.28
N LEU A 17 0.18 13.08 -13.36
CA LEU A 17 1.63 12.89 -13.59
C LEU A 17 1.97 11.41 -13.81
N GLY A 18 1.35 10.50 -13.06
CA GLY A 18 1.51 9.06 -13.26
C GLY A 18 1.01 8.58 -14.62
N LEU A 19 -0.10 9.13 -15.14
CA LEU A 19 -0.61 8.81 -16.47
C LEU A 19 0.32 9.30 -17.59
N LEU A 20 0.88 10.51 -17.45
CA LEU A 20 1.85 11.05 -18.41
C LEU A 20 3.16 10.25 -18.38
N TYR A 21 3.66 9.93 -17.18
CA TYR A 21 4.84 9.09 -16.99
C TYR A 21 4.65 7.69 -17.58
N SER A 22 3.48 7.07 -17.39
CA SER A 22 3.14 5.78 -17.99
C SER A 22 3.18 5.81 -19.52
N LYS A 23 2.86 6.95 -20.15
CA LYS A 23 2.90 7.09 -21.62
C LYS A 23 4.34 7.13 -22.13
N ASP A 24 5.19 7.92 -21.50
CA ASP A 24 6.60 8.06 -21.91
C ASP A 24 7.40 6.79 -21.61
N TRP A 25 7.14 6.14 -20.47
CA TRP A 25 7.70 4.83 -20.12
C TRP A 25 7.31 3.75 -21.15
N HIS A 26 6.03 3.71 -21.52
CA HIS A 26 5.55 2.70 -22.46
C HIS A 26 6.09 2.92 -23.89
N ASN A 27 6.26 4.19 -24.30
CA ASN A 27 6.87 4.53 -25.58
C ASN A 27 8.38 4.26 -25.59
N GLY A 28 9.10 4.54 -24.50
CA GLY A 28 10.54 4.26 -24.39
C GLY A 28 10.90 2.77 -24.43
N TRP A 29 9.97 1.90 -23.98
CA TRP A 29 10.12 0.45 -24.10
C TRP A 29 9.92 -0.07 -25.53
N LEU A 30 9.11 0.60 -26.36
CA LEU A 30 8.90 0.24 -27.76
C LEU A 30 10.12 0.56 -28.65
N ASP A 31 10.92 1.55 -28.26
CA ASP A 31 12.13 1.98 -28.99
C ASP A 31 13.39 1.17 -28.61
N GLY A 32 13.26 0.10 -27.82
CA GLY A 32 14.35 -0.86 -27.53
C GLY A 32 15.45 -0.33 -26.60
N GLY A 33 15.27 0.86 -26.01
CA GLY A 33 16.17 1.44 -25.02
C GLY A 33 15.86 0.96 -23.60
N TRP A 34 16.89 0.73 -22.79
CA TRP A 34 16.72 0.65 -21.34
C TRP A 34 16.13 1.97 -20.84
N PRO A 35 15.11 1.96 -19.96
CA PRO A 35 14.55 3.19 -19.42
C PRO A 35 15.65 4.00 -18.73
N SER A 36 15.89 5.23 -19.18
CA SER A 36 16.79 6.13 -18.50
C SER A 36 16.09 6.65 -17.25
N PHE A 37 16.48 6.15 -16.08
CA PHE A 37 15.95 6.65 -14.81
C PHE A 37 16.36 8.11 -14.61
N ASP A 38 15.46 9.05 -14.95
CA ASP A 38 15.60 10.47 -14.60
C ASP A 38 15.22 10.70 -13.12
N GLY A 39 15.48 11.90 -12.60
CA GLY A 39 15.14 12.29 -11.23
C GLY A 39 13.65 12.17 -10.90
N TRP A 40 12.78 12.33 -11.90
CA TRP A 40 11.34 12.13 -11.76
C TRP A 40 10.97 10.65 -11.58
N ASP A 41 11.58 9.75 -12.34
CA ASP A 41 11.38 8.30 -12.27
C ASP A 41 11.79 7.76 -10.89
N SER A 42 12.91 8.29 -10.39
CA SER A 42 13.43 7.97 -9.05
C SER A 42 12.49 8.47 -7.94
N PHE A 43 11.84 9.63 -8.14
CA PHE A 43 10.83 10.16 -7.22
C PHE A 43 9.57 9.29 -7.19
N PHE A 44 9.03 8.88 -8.33
CA PHE A 44 7.87 7.98 -8.37
C PHE A 44 8.18 6.60 -7.80
N PHE A 45 9.36 6.05 -8.10
CA PHE A 45 9.81 4.79 -7.50
C PHE A 45 9.92 4.90 -5.97
N SER A 46 10.40 6.03 -5.45
CA SER A 46 10.47 6.26 -4.00
C SER A 46 9.10 6.34 -3.33
N ILE A 47 8.09 6.90 -4.00
CA ILE A 47 6.70 6.94 -3.50
C ILE A 47 6.11 5.52 -3.46
N ILE A 48 6.29 4.75 -4.53
CA ILE A 48 5.78 3.37 -4.62
C ILE A 48 6.47 2.48 -3.57
N ALA A 49 7.80 2.56 -3.48
CA ALA A 49 8.59 1.83 -2.49
C ALA A 49 8.19 2.23 -1.07
N GLY A 50 7.96 3.52 -0.82
CA GLY A 50 7.46 4.03 0.45
C GLY A 50 6.09 3.47 0.81
N ALA A 51 5.14 3.46 -0.14
CA ALA A 51 3.81 2.91 0.07
C ALA A 51 3.85 1.39 0.34
N VAL A 52 4.67 0.63 -0.39
CA VAL A 52 4.86 -0.80 -0.15
C VAL A 52 5.50 -1.06 1.21
N ALA A 53 6.53 -0.31 1.59
CA ALA A 53 7.16 -0.41 2.90
C ALA A 53 6.17 -0.11 4.03
N LEU A 54 5.32 0.92 3.86
CA LEU A 54 4.28 1.29 4.83
C LEU A 54 3.22 0.17 4.95
N MET A 55 2.80 -0.43 3.83
CA MET A 55 1.91 -1.59 3.82
C MET A 55 2.55 -2.80 4.52
N LEU A 56 3.83 -3.07 4.30
CA LEU A 56 4.56 -4.14 4.98
C LEU A 56 4.78 -3.85 6.47
N MET A 57 4.87 -2.59 6.89
CA MET A 57 4.98 -2.21 8.30
C MET A 57 3.64 -2.34 9.04
N ILE A 58 2.52 -2.08 8.37
CA ILE A 58 1.19 -2.18 9.00
C ILE A 58 0.65 -3.63 8.99
N LEU A 59 1.11 -4.47 8.06
CA LEU A 59 0.69 -5.87 7.94
C LEU A 59 0.86 -6.68 9.25
N PRO A 60 2.02 -6.64 9.94
CA PRO A 60 2.24 -7.38 11.19
C PRO A 60 1.26 -7.00 12.29
N TRP A 61 0.84 -5.73 12.35
CA TRP A 61 -0.13 -5.26 13.34
C TRP A 61 -1.51 -5.92 13.14
N TYR A 62 -1.98 -5.98 11.90
CA TYR A 62 -3.26 -6.62 11.59
C TYR A 62 -3.21 -8.16 11.75
N VAL A 63 -2.09 -8.78 11.39
CA VAL A 63 -1.84 -10.21 11.65
C VAL A 63 -1.83 -10.50 13.15
N MET A 64 -1.22 -9.64 13.97
CA MET A 64 -1.21 -9.84 15.41
C MET A 64 -2.60 -9.66 16.03
N LYS A 65 -3.35 -8.66 15.56
CA LYS A 65 -4.75 -8.49 15.98
C LYS A 65 -5.62 -9.71 15.65
N SER A 66 -5.49 -10.27 14.45
CA SER A 66 -6.31 -11.42 14.06
C SER A 66 -5.98 -12.65 14.91
N LEU A 67 -4.70 -12.92 15.18
CA LEU A 67 -4.25 -14.01 16.06
C LEU A 67 -4.76 -13.87 17.51
N LEU A 68 -4.77 -12.65 18.07
CA LEU A 68 -5.29 -12.42 19.42
C LEU A 68 -6.80 -12.64 19.48
N ILE A 69 -7.54 -12.18 18.47
CA ILE A 69 -9.00 -12.37 18.39
C ILE A 69 -9.34 -13.85 18.23
N THR A 70 -8.70 -14.54 17.28
CA THR A 70 -8.97 -15.97 17.04
C THR A 70 -8.51 -16.84 18.21
N GLY A 71 -7.35 -16.55 18.79
CA GLY A 71 -6.87 -17.22 20.01
C GLY A 71 -7.81 -17.00 21.20
N GLY A 72 -8.30 -15.77 21.40
CA GLY A 72 -9.29 -15.47 22.43
C GLY A 72 -10.61 -16.23 22.24
N LEU A 73 -11.13 -16.26 21.00
CA LEU A 73 -12.33 -17.03 20.66
C LEU A 73 -12.14 -18.53 20.89
N ALA A 74 -10.97 -19.07 20.54
CA ALA A 74 -10.64 -20.47 20.79
C ALA A 74 -10.62 -20.80 22.29
N LEU A 75 -10.05 -19.92 23.13
CA LEU A 75 -10.06 -20.09 24.58
C LEU A 75 -11.48 -20.03 25.15
N VAL A 76 -12.32 -19.11 24.66
CA VAL A 76 -13.74 -19.03 25.06
C VAL A 76 -14.48 -20.32 24.67
N TYR A 77 -14.26 -20.83 23.45
CA TYR A 77 -14.84 -22.10 23.01
C TYR A 77 -14.40 -23.27 23.92
N CYS A 78 -13.11 -23.39 24.22
CA CYS A 78 -12.59 -24.41 25.13
C CYS A 78 -13.18 -24.28 26.55
N ALA A 79 -13.32 -23.04 27.06
CA ALA A 79 -13.93 -22.80 28.37
C ALA A 79 -15.40 -23.23 28.38
N ILE A 80 -16.19 -22.85 27.35
CA ILE A 80 -17.58 -23.27 27.21
C ILE A 80 -17.66 -24.80 27.20
N TRP A 81 -16.79 -25.47 26.44
CA TRP A 81 -16.75 -26.93 26.37
C TRP A 81 -16.46 -27.58 27.73
N VAL A 82 -15.50 -27.05 28.51
CA VAL A 82 -15.17 -27.56 29.84
C VAL A 82 -16.32 -27.39 30.84
N PHE A 83 -17.10 -26.31 30.76
CA PHE A 83 -18.20 -26.01 31.69
C PHE A 83 -19.59 -26.50 31.22
N SER A 84 -19.67 -27.18 30.07
CA SER A 84 -20.93 -27.76 29.57
C SER A 84 -21.02 -29.29 29.67
N PHE A 85 -20.08 -29.92 30.38
CA PHE A 85 -20.18 -31.27 30.96
C PHE A 85 -20.32 -31.17 32.48
#